data_AF-A0A533XBV5-F1
#
_entry.id   AF-A0A533XBV5-F1
#
_cell.length_a   1.000
_cell.length_b   1.000
_cell.length_c   1.000
_cell.angle_alpha   90.00
_cell.angle_beta   90.00
_cell.angle_gamma   90.00
#
_symmetry.space_group_name_H-M   'P 1'
#
loop_
_entity.id
_entity.type
_entity.pdbx_description
1 polymer ?
#
loop_
_entity_poly.entity_id
_entity_poly.type
_entity_poly.pdbx_seq_one_letter_code
_entity_poly.pdbx_strand_id
1 'polypeptide(L)'
;GLGYVVNFTITIISLSFIGSVGPWFPQWSLGEMFYDLGKIYGSSNFLSIANYLQTSVPTFWITAFLIVLAGAVVIVSTRLASAIVKYWTILAFIIGAIFVGTALTAGSSTFAQNFNALSGAKYDDIVSAGQQAGAFNGVPSALSYPSLYSGALGLLGYLAFFYPSYFAGEVRQNKRTQIIAQIGASVIFAIFTTIIIFAEYFGEGPSFVNAMAALWISGSSSYPYISIPLASGLSMFWTQNPLLIAIFNLSFGMTVEVMNIAILFSLSRNIFAWSFDRIIPTTFASLNSRTRTPVNATILMTVVALAFAYIAIFQSGTLAAVFSYGTAGIFLAFVFVSIAAIAYPYRRREIFDTIDPTAKTKIGGVPFITVLGVLSLIVSLITVYAIVLPSIGGPFVTVLFEGIIPTFIIGGIVYSIAFVIRRRENIDLNLIAKTIPPE
;
A
#
# COMPACT_ATOMS: atom_id res chain seq x y z
N GLY A 1 -11.87 -23.93 3.81
CA GLY A 1 -10.45 -24.34 3.84
C GLY A 1 -9.58 -23.33 3.13
N LEU A 2 -9.11 -23.66 1.92
CA LEU A 2 -8.13 -22.84 1.18
C LEU A 2 -8.55 -21.36 1.00
N GLY A 3 -9.81 -21.08 0.65
CA GLY A 3 -10.29 -19.71 0.49
C GLY A 3 -10.17 -18.86 1.77
N TYR A 4 -10.42 -19.46 2.95
CA TYR A 4 -10.19 -18.80 4.23
C TYR A 4 -8.70 -18.52 4.45
N VAL A 5 -7.81 -19.49 4.20
CA VAL A 5 -6.37 -19.32 4.41
C VAL A 5 -5.82 -18.20 3.54
N VAL A 6 -6.19 -18.17 2.25
CA VAL A 6 -5.79 -17.11 1.32
C VAL A 6 -6.31 -15.74 1.77
N ASN A 7 -7.58 -15.64 2.17
CA ASN A 7 -8.17 -14.39 2.64
C ASN A 7 -7.58 -13.93 4.00
N PHE A 8 -7.26 -14.88 4.89
CA PHE A 8 -6.56 -14.63 6.14
C PHE A 8 -5.17 -14.04 5.87
N THR A 9 -4.39 -14.66 5.00
CA THR A 9 -3.08 -14.16 4.59
C THR A 9 -3.17 -12.74 4.03
N ILE A 10 -4.07 -12.49 3.07
CA ILE A 10 -4.27 -11.14 2.52
C ILE A 10 -4.58 -10.14 3.64
N THR A 11 -5.45 -10.51 4.57
CA THR A 11 -5.87 -9.62 5.67
C THR A 11 -4.70 -9.30 6.61
N ILE A 12 -3.94 -10.31 7.05
CA ILE A 12 -2.80 -10.10 7.95
C ILE A 12 -1.70 -9.29 7.27
N ILE A 13 -1.41 -9.58 6.00
CA ILE A 13 -0.45 -8.80 5.22
C ILE A 13 -0.90 -7.34 5.09
N SER A 14 -2.16 -7.10 4.75
CA SER A 14 -2.70 -5.75 4.68
C SER A 14 -2.64 -5.00 6.01
N LEU A 15 -2.82 -5.69 7.15
CA LEU A 15 -2.62 -5.09 8.48
C LEU A 15 -1.14 -4.80 8.77
N SER A 16 -0.22 -5.62 8.25
CA SER A 16 1.21 -5.35 8.38
C SER A 16 1.63 -4.08 7.66
N PHE A 17 0.98 -3.73 6.54
CA PHE A 17 1.20 -2.46 5.84
C PHE A 17 0.85 -1.24 6.71
N ILE A 18 -0.22 -1.30 7.51
CA ILE A 18 -0.55 -0.21 8.45
C ILE A 18 0.63 0.02 9.41
N GLY A 19 1.20 -1.07 9.94
CA GLY A 19 2.33 -0.99 10.87
C GLY A 19 3.64 -0.56 10.21
N SER A 20 3.91 -1.00 8.97
CA SER A 20 5.18 -0.72 8.29
C SER A 20 5.21 0.63 7.58
N VAL A 21 4.06 1.12 7.10
CA VAL A 21 3.88 2.43 6.43
C VAL A 21 3.59 3.53 7.43
N GLY A 22 2.97 3.21 8.57
CA GLY A 22 2.70 4.19 9.63
C GLY A 22 3.87 5.10 10.03
N PRO A 23 5.14 4.63 10.10
CA PRO A 23 6.33 5.46 10.34
C PRO A 23 6.59 6.56 9.31
N TRP A 24 6.07 6.41 8.09
CA TRP A 24 6.30 7.38 7.00
C TRP A 24 5.67 8.73 7.31
N PHE A 25 4.57 8.78 8.07
CA PHE A 25 3.98 10.05 8.49
C PHE A 25 4.97 10.86 9.38
N PRO A 26 5.44 10.37 10.54
CA PRO A 26 6.39 11.13 11.33
C PRO A 26 7.74 11.35 10.63
N GLN A 27 8.31 10.35 9.93
CA GLN A 27 9.66 10.44 9.38
C GLN A 27 9.73 11.18 8.03
N TRP A 28 8.87 10.80 7.09
CA TRP A 28 8.94 11.19 5.68
C TRP A 28 7.89 12.25 5.30
N SER A 29 7.08 12.70 6.25
CA SER A 29 6.17 13.83 6.08
C SER A 29 6.49 14.92 7.07
N LEU A 30 6.30 14.69 8.37
CA LEU A 30 6.59 15.72 9.37
C LEU A 30 8.09 15.99 9.50
N GLY A 31 8.93 14.95 9.51
CA GLY A 31 10.38 15.06 9.58
C GLY A 31 10.96 15.86 8.43
N GLU A 32 10.59 15.51 7.19
CA GLU A 32 10.97 16.25 5.97
C GLU A 32 10.45 17.69 5.99
N MET A 33 9.17 17.91 6.31
CA MET A 33 8.60 19.25 6.42
C MET A 33 9.40 20.15 7.38
N PHE A 34 9.70 19.66 8.59
CA PHE A 34 10.47 20.44 9.56
C PHE A 34 11.93 20.61 9.13
N TYR A 35 12.52 19.64 8.42
CA TYR A 35 13.85 19.79 7.86
C TYR A 35 13.88 20.91 6.82
N ASP A 36 12.95 20.87 5.87
CA ASP A 36 12.83 21.84 4.78
C ASP A 36 12.59 23.25 5.29
N LEU A 37 11.61 23.42 6.20
CA LEU A 37 11.33 24.71 6.84
C LEU A 37 12.51 25.16 7.70
N GLY A 38 13.22 24.25 8.36
CA GLY A 38 14.44 24.54 9.11
C GLY A 38 15.55 25.09 8.23
N LYS A 39 15.76 24.50 7.04
CA LYS A 39 16.72 24.98 6.05
C LYS A 39 16.35 26.35 5.47
N ILE A 40 15.07 26.57 5.17
CA ILE A 40 14.60 27.85 4.60
C ILE A 40 14.69 28.99 5.62
N TYR A 41 14.29 28.74 6.88
CA TYR A 41 14.29 29.77 7.92
C TYR A 41 15.60 29.87 8.71
N GLY A 42 16.57 28.97 8.49
CA GLY A 42 17.78 28.88 9.32
C GLY A 42 17.47 28.53 10.79
N SER A 43 16.39 27.79 11.04
CA SER A 43 15.89 27.50 12.39
C SER A 43 16.48 26.18 12.92
N SER A 44 17.39 26.27 13.89
CA SER A 44 17.94 25.10 14.60
C SER A 44 16.86 24.31 15.36
N ASN A 45 15.79 24.97 15.80
CA ASN A 45 14.66 24.32 16.46
C ASN A 45 13.90 23.39 15.49
N PHE A 46 13.62 23.84 14.27
CA PHE A 46 12.97 22.99 13.26
C PHE A 46 13.85 21.82 12.84
N LEU A 47 15.15 22.05 12.65
CA LEU A 47 16.09 20.96 12.37
C LEU A 47 16.18 19.96 13.53
N SER A 48 16.10 20.43 14.79
CA SER A 48 16.08 19.55 15.96
C SER A 48 14.82 18.68 16.02
N ILE A 49 13.66 19.25 15.70
CA ILE A 49 12.40 18.51 15.58
C ILE A 49 12.49 17.47 14.45
N ALA A 50 12.99 17.87 13.29
CA ALA A 50 13.16 16.97 12.15
C ALA A 50 14.02 15.75 12.51
N ASN A 51 15.18 15.96 13.13
CA ASN A 51 16.06 14.87 13.59
C ASN A 51 15.41 14.02 14.69
N TYR A 52 14.69 14.64 15.63
CA TYR A 52 13.97 13.89 16.67
C TYR A 52 12.95 12.95 16.06
N LEU A 53 12.19 13.38 15.05
CA LEU A 53 11.19 12.57 14.35
C LEU A 53 11.77 11.39 13.56
N GLN A 54 13.09 11.38 13.29
CA GLN A 54 13.78 10.23 12.69
C GLN A 54 14.07 9.12 13.71
N THR A 55 14.00 9.39 15.02
CA THR A 55 14.30 8.41 16.07
C THR A 55 13.10 7.51 16.38
N SER A 56 13.36 6.24 16.72
CA SER A 56 12.31 5.21 16.87
C SER A 56 11.20 5.55 17.87
N VAL A 57 11.51 6.23 18.98
CA VAL A 57 10.54 6.50 20.06
C VAL A 57 9.41 7.45 19.63
N PRO A 58 9.69 8.69 19.16
CA PRO A 58 8.63 9.58 18.67
C PRO A 58 7.94 9.04 17.43
N THR A 59 8.66 8.36 16.52
CA THR A 59 8.07 7.68 15.37
C THR A 59 6.99 6.69 15.85
N PHE A 60 7.29 5.83 16.82
CA PHE A 60 6.34 4.85 17.33
C PHE A 60 5.09 5.49 17.94
N TRP A 61 5.26 6.48 18.81
CA TRP A 61 4.10 7.09 19.48
C TRP A 61 3.18 7.85 18.53
N ILE A 62 3.75 8.56 17.55
CA ILE A 62 2.97 9.26 16.52
C ILE A 62 2.25 8.24 15.63
N THR A 63 2.95 7.22 15.15
CA THR A 63 2.34 6.14 14.37
C THR A 63 1.24 5.42 15.14
N ALA A 64 1.47 5.08 16.41
CA ALA A 64 0.48 4.41 17.25
C ALA A 64 -0.77 5.27 17.44
N PHE A 65 -0.59 6.58 17.68
CA PHE A 65 -1.71 7.53 17.75
C PHE A 65 -2.54 7.54 16.47
N LEU A 66 -1.88 7.61 15.30
CA LEU A 66 -2.54 7.59 13.99
C LEU A 66 -3.30 6.28 13.75
N ILE A 67 -2.71 5.13 14.07
CA ILE A 67 -3.39 3.82 13.95
C ILE A 67 -4.65 3.75 14.83
N VAL A 68 -4.58 4.26 16.06
CA VAL A 68 -5.72 4.33 16.97
C VAL A 68 -6.78 5.32 16.45
N LEU A 69 -6.36 6.46 15.89
CA LEU A 69 -7.25 7.44 15.28
C LEU A 69 -8.00 6.83 14.08
N ALA A 70 -7.31 6.14 13.17
CA ALA A 70 -7.92 5.43 12.05
C ALA A 70 -8.95 4.39 12.54
N GLY A 71 -8.62 3.61 13.56
CA GLY A 71 -9.53 2.65 14.19
C GLY A 71 -10.77 3.34 14.78
N ALA A 72 -10.58 4.44 15.49
CA ALA A 72 -11.67 5.23 16.08
C ALA A 72 -12.61 5.79 15.00
N VAL A 73 -12.07 6.33 13.89
CA VAL A 73 -12.86 6.81 12.75
C VAL A 73 -13.77 5.72 12.20
N VAL A 74 -13.22 4.51 11.98
CA VAL A 74 -13.98 3.36 11.44
C VAL A 74 -15.03 2.87 12.43
N ILE A 75 -14.72 2.85 13.74
CA ILE A 75 -15.67 2.46 14.80
C ILE A 75 -16.84 3.44 14.88
N VAL A 76 -16.55 4.75 14.85
CA VAL A 76 -17.55 5.81 15.01
C VAL A 76 -18.53 5.82 13.85
N SER A 77 -18.06 5.73 12.60
CA SER A 77 -18.96 5.78 11.46
C SER A 77 -18.29 5.31 10.17
N THR A 78 -18.87 4.28 9.56
CA THR A 78 -18.55 3.85 8.19
C THR A 78 -18.76 4.97 7.17
N ARG A 79 -19.78 5.81 7.37
CA ARG A 79 -20.03 6.98 6.50
C ARG A 79 -18.94 8.03 6.62
N LEU A 80 -18.43 8.26 7.83
CA LEU A 80 -17.31 9.18 8.06
C LEU A 80 -16.05 8.66 7.39
N ALA A 81 -15.71 7.38 7.61
CA ALA A 81 -14.56 6.75 6.96
C ALA A 81 -14.63 6.87 5.43
N SER A 82 -15.77 6.53 4.82
CA SER A 82 -15.95 6.67 3.37
C SER A 82 -15.90 8.14 2.90
N ALA A 83 -16.44 9.09 3.68
CA ALA A 83 -16.37 10.51 3.37
C ALA A 83 -14.93 11.03 3.39
N ILE A 84 -14.15 10.67 4.43
CA ILE A 84 -12.74 11.04 4.53
C ILE A 84 -11.97 10.54 3.31
N VAL A 85 -12.10 9.25 2.95
CA VAL A 85 -11.45 8.70 1.76
C VAL A 85 -11.85 9.49 0.50
N LYS A 86 -13.16 9.70 0.28
CA LYS A 86 -13.67 10.42 -0.90
C LYS A 86 -13.13 11.84 -1.02
N TYR A 87 -13.26 12.64 0.03
CA TYR A 87 -12.86 14.05 0.01
C TYR A 87 -11.35 14.21 0.01
N TRP A 88 -10.63 13.32 0.69
CA TRP A 88 -9.17 13.27 0.61
C TRP A 88 -8.71 12.97 -0.80
N THR A 89 -9.30 12.00 -1.49
CA THR A 89 -8.94 11.69 -2.88
C THR A 89 -9.08 12.94 -3.77
N ILE A 90 -10.19 13.68 -3.68
CA ILE A 90 -10.40 14.92 -4.45
C ILE A 90 -9.31 15.95 -4.10
N LEU A 91 -9.04 16.16 -2.81
CA LEU A 91 -8.04 17.11 -2.36
C LEU A 91 -6.62 16.71 -2.80
N ALA A 92 -6.29 15.43 -2.77
CA ALA A 92 -5.00 14.90 -3.23
C ALA A 92 -4.78 15.16 -4.73
N PHE A 93 -5.81 15.05 -5.57
CA PHE A 93 -5.71 15.46 -6.98
C PHE A 93 -5.45 16.96 -7.15
N ILE A 94 -6.10 17.80 -6.34
CA ILE A 94 -5.87 19.26 -6.38
C ILE A 94 -4.44 19.58 -5.94
N ILE A 95 -3.98 19.01 -4.82
CA ILE A 95 -2.61 19.20 -4.32
C ILE A 95 -1.60 18.67 -5.35
N GLY A 96 -1.86 17.52 -5.97
CA GLY A 96 -1.01 16.98 -7.03
C GLY A 96 -0.94 17.89 -8.26
N ALA A 97 -2.05 18.54 -8.64
CA ALA A 97 -2.02 19.51 -9.74
C ALA A 97 -1.17 20.75 -9.39
N ILE A 98 -1.26 21.23 -8.16
CA ILE A 98 -0.42 22.34 -7.65
C ILE A 98 1.05 21.91 -7.58
N PHE A 99 1.32 20.69 -7.15
CA PHE A 99 2.65 20.08 -7.12
C PHE A 99 3.27 20.04 -8.52
N VAL A 100 2.54 19.51 -9.49
CA VAL A 100 2.96 19.48 -10.91
C VAL A 100 3.21 20.89 -11.43
N GLY A 101 2.30 21.83 -11.18
CA GLY A 101 2.49 23.23 -11.58
C GLY A 101 3.74 23.85 -10.96
N THR A 102 4.05 23.54 -9.70
CA THR A 102 5.24 24.04 -8.99
C THR A 102 6.52 23.48 -9.58
N ALA A 103 6.60 22.16 -9.80
CA ALA A 103 7.76 21.52 -10.39
C ALA A 103 8.02 21.99 -11.84
N LEU A 104 6.95 22.11 -12.66
CA LEU A 104 7.06 22.56 -14.06
C LEU A 104 7.43 24.04 -14.18
N THR A 105 7.01 24.89 -13.25
CA THR A 105 7.37 26.33 -13.27
C THR A 105 8.79 26.58 -12.76
N ALA A 106 9.26 25.81 -11.78
CA ALA A 106 10.63 25.90 -11.29
C ALA A 106 11.64 25.33 -12.29
N GLY A 107 11.41 24.09 -12.75
CA GLY A 107 12.33 23.33 -13.59
C GLY A 107 13.65 22.96 -12.92
N SER A 108 14.44 22.12 -13.60
CA SER A 108 15.71 21.58 -13.08
C SER A 108 16.80 22.62 -12.83
N SER A 109 16.80 23.75 -13.54
CA SER A 109 17.77 24.83 -13.33
C SER A 109 17.57 25.53 -11.99
N THR A 110 16.34 25.93 -11.67
CA THR A 110 15.97 26.53 -10.39
C THR A 110 16.20 25.55 -9.25
N PHE A 111 15.81 24.28 -9.46
CA PHE A 111 16.06 23.21 -8.51
C PHE A 111 17.55 23.07 -8.19
N ALA A 112 18.41 22.92 -9.19
CA ALA A 112 19.85 22.76 -9.00
C ALA A 112 20.47 23.97 -8.30
N GLN A 113 20.04 25.20 -8.64
CA GLN A 113 20.50 26.41 -7.98
C GLN A 113 20.14 26.42 -6.48
N ASN A 114 18.88 26.14 -6.15
CA ASN A 114 18.41 26.13 -4.77
C ASN A 114 19.01 24.97 -3.98
N PHE A 115 19.17 23.81 -4.61
CA PHE A 115 19.86 22.66 -4.03
C PHE A 115 21.28 23.04 -3.62
N ASN A 116 22.05 23.62 -4.53
CA ASN A 116 23.41 24.09 -4.28
C ASN A 116 23.53 25.11 -3.14
N ALA A 117 22.47 25.87 -2.88
CA ALA A 117 22.43 26.90 -1.85
C ALA A 117 21.99 26.36 -0.48
N LEU A 118 21.06 25.39 -0.44
CA LEU A 118 20.37 24.99 0.80
C LEU A 118 20.81 23.61 1.33
N SER A 119 21.23 22.69 0.46
CA SER A 119 21.56 21.32 0.87
C SER A 119 22.92 21.23 1.57
N GLY A 120 23.87 22.07 1.16
CA GLY A 120 25.29 21.96 1.55
C GLY A 120 26.12 21.06 0.63
N ALA A 121 25.51 20.54 -0.44
CA ALA A 121 26.16 19.76 -1.49
C ALA A 121 26.00 20.43 -2.87
N LYS A 122 26.74 19.96 -3.87
CA LYS A 122 26.57 20.39 -5.27
C LYS A 122 25.79 19.35 -6.07
N TYR A 123 24.84 19.81 -6.85
CA TYR A 123 23.99 19.00 -7.72
C TYR A 123 24.82 18.07 -8.61
N ASP A 124 25.85 18.60 -9.28
CA ASP A 124 26.70 17.81 -10.19
C ASP A 124 27.55 16.77 -9.44
N ASP A 125 27.97 17.05 -8.20
CA ASP A 125 28.71 16.10 -7.37
C ASP A 125 27.80 14.93 -6.95
N ILE A 126 26.53 15.20 -6.63
CA ILE A 126 25.53 14.18 -6.33
C ILE A 126 25.27 13.30 -7.55
N VAL A 127 25.08 13.91 -8.72
CA VAL A 127 24.90 13.16 -9.97
C VAL A 127 26.12 12.27 -10.25
N SER A 128 27.33 12.81 -10.11
CA SER A 128 28.57 12.07 -10.35
C SER A 128 28.76 10.92 -9.35
N ALA A 129 28.52 11.15 -8.06
CA ALA A 129 28.61 10.13 -7.03
C ALA A 129 27.56 9.02 -7.24
N GLY A 130 26.33 9.38 -7.60
CA GLY A 130 25.28 8.41 -7.92
C GLY A 130 25.63 7.57 -9.16
N GLN A 131 26.18 8.19 -10.20
CA GLN A 131 26.64 7.47 -11.39
C GLN A 131 27.77 6.49 -11.09
N GLN A 132 28.71 6.87 -10.22
CA GLN A 132 29.76 5.97 -9.72
C GLN A 132 29.17 4.80 -8.92
N ALA A 133 28.05 5.01 -8.22
CA ALA A 133 27.28 3.98 -7.54
C ALA A 133 26.36 3.16 -8.47
N GLY A 134 26.37 3.43 -9.78
CA GLY A 134 25.60 2.68 -10.79
C GLY A 134 24.25 3.29 -11.17
N ALA A 135 23.95 4.53 -10.78
CA ALA A 135 22.72 5.21 -11.17
C ALA A 135 22.64 5.44 -12.69
N PHE A 136 21.45 5.26 -13.27
CA PHE A 136 21.21 5.52 -14.68
C PHE A 136 21.27 7.03 -14.98
N ASN A 137 21.99 7.41 -16.04
CA ASN A 137 22.07 8.81 -16.47
C ASN A 137 20.91 9.13 -17.43
N GLY A 138 19.92 9.88 -16.97
CA GLY A 138 18.75 10.25 -17.77
C GLY A 138 17.49 9.46 -17.45
N VAL A 139 16.56 9.40 -18.40
CA VAL A 139 15.33 8.60 -18.30
C VAL A 139 15.61 7.19 -18.83
N PRO A 140 15.47 6.13 -18.02
CA PRO A 140 15.62 4.76 -18.50
C PRO A 140 14.61 4.45 -19.61
N SER A 141 15.02 3.64 -20.61
CA SER A 141 14.11 3.22 -21.68
C SER A 141 12.91 2.44 -21.12
N ALA A 142 11.70 2.66 -21.64
CA ALA A 142 10.45 2.16 -21.08
C ALA A 142 10.41 0.63 -20.89
N LEU A 143 11.10 -0.14 -21.73
CA LEU A 143 11.18 -1.61 -21.66
C LEU A 143 12.56 -2.11 -21.24
N SER A 144 13.42 -1.22 -20.72
CA SER A 144 14.70 -1.63 -20.15
C SER A 144 14.49 -2.49 -18.91
N TYR A 145 15.47 -3.33 -18.59
CA TYR A 145 15.46 -4.12 -17.37
C TYR A 145 15.18 -3.24 -16.13
N PRO A 146 15.87 -2.10 -15.91
CA PRO A 146 15.56 -1.19 -14.80
C PRO A 146 14.11 -0.67 -14.79
N SER A 147 13.54 -0.31 -15.94
CA SER A 147 12.15 0.21 -16.00
C SER A 147 11.11 -0.87 -15.70
N LEU A 148 11.27 -2.07 -16.27
CA LEU A 148 10.38 -3.20 -15.97
C LEU A 148 10.52 -3.64 -14.51
N TYR A 149 11.73 -3.58 -13.99
CA TYR A 149 12.07 -3.90 -12.60
C TYR A 149 11.47 -2.90 -11.60
N SER A 150 11.64 -1.59 -11.84
CA SER A 150 10.97 -0.52 -11.08
C SER A 150 9.45 -0.58 -11.22
N GLY A 151 8.93 -1.01 -12.37
CA GLY A 151 7.50 -1.24 -12.58
C GLY A 151 6.90 -2.28 -11.62
N ALA A 152 7.66 -3.32 -11.26
CA ALA A 152 7.23 -4.31 -10.26
C ALA A 152 7.10 -3.71 -8.85
N LEU A 153 7.97 -2.77 -8.48
CA LEU A 153 7.79 -1.93 -7.29
C LEU A 153 6.67 -0.91 -7.47
N GLY A 154 6.45 -0.38 -8.68
CA GLY A 154 5.32 0.51 -8.97
C GLY A 154 3.96 -0.15 -8.72
N LEU A 155 3.85 -1.48 -8.86
CA LEU A 155 2.65 -2.25 -8.51
C LEU A 155 2.29 -2.15 -7.02
N LEU A 156 3.22 -1.75 -6.15
CA LEU A 156 2.94 -1.41 -4.75
C LEU A 156 1.80 -0.40 -4.62
N GLY A 157 1.82 0.64 -5.48
CA GLY A 157 0.80 1.68 -5.49
C GLY A 157 -0.60 1.17 -5.86
N TYR A 158 -0.71 -0.03 -6.43
CA TYR A 158 -1.96 -0.62 -6.88
C TYR A 158 -2.55 -1.65 -5.92
N LEU A 159 -1.85 -2.05 -4.84
CA LEU A 159 -2.21 -3.22 -4.03
C LEU A 159 -3.64 -3.24 -3.49
N ALA A 160 -4.27 -2.08 -3.27
CA ALA A 160 -5.65 -1.99 -2.77
C ALA A 160 -6.74 -2.16 -3.86
N PHE A 161 -6.39 -2.47 -5.11
CA PHE A 161 -7.32 -2.51 -6.24
C PHE A 161 -8.54 -3.41 -6.01
N PHE A 162 -8.42 -4.45 -5.18
CA PHE A 162 -9.47 -5.43 -4.91
C PHE A 162 -10.39 -5.07 -3.72
N TYR A 163 -10.04 -4.10 -2.88
CA TYR A 163 -10.83 -3.76 -1.69
C TYR A 163 -12.29 -3.40 -1.96
N PRO A 164 -12.65 -2.69 -3.06
CA PRO A 164 -14.05 -2.42 -3.38
C PRO A 164 -14.92 -3.66 -3.52
N SER A 165 -14.34 -4.84 -3.78
CA SER A 165 -15.09 -6.09 -3.84
C SER A 165 -15.63 -6.55 -2.48
N TYR A 166 -14.98 -6.19 -1.36
CA TYR A 166 -15.39 -6.64 -0.03
C TYR A 166 -16.66 -5.96 0.49
N PHE A 167 -16.94 -4.73 0.06
CA PHE A 167 -18.13 -3.98 0.44
C PHE A 167 -19.05 -3.71 -0.76
N ALA A 168 -18.85 -4.45 -1.85
CA ALA A 168 -19.65 -4.37 -3.07
C ALA A 168 -21.16 -4.50 -2.80
N GLY A 169 -21.53 -5.47 -1.95
CA GLY A 169 -22.92 -5.73 -1.57
C GLY A 169 -23.52 -4.69 -0.62
N GLU A 170 -22.70 -3.86 0.03
CA GLU A 170 -23.17 -2.74 0.87
C GLU A 170 -23.53 -1.51 0.03
N VAL A 171 -22.99 -1.40 -1.18
CA VAL A 171 -23.21 -0.28 -2.08
C VAL A 171 -24.33 -0.63 -3.06
N ARG A 172 -25.43 0.13 -3.01
CA ARG A 172 -26.50 0.04 -4.02
C ARG A 172 -25.98 0.55 -5.36
N GLN A 173 -25.40 -0.34 -6.16
CA GLN A 173 -24.94 -0.06 -7.52
C GLN A 173 -25.23 -1.25 -8.42
N ASN A 174 -25.42 -0.99 -9.72
CA ASN A 174 -25.44 -2.10 -10.67
C ASN A 174 -24.02 -2.67 -10.84
N LYS A 175 -23.91 -3.97 -11.16
CA LYS A 175 -22.63 -4.69 -11.27
C LYS A 175 -21.66 -4.03 -12.27
N ARG A 176 -22.21 -3.40 -13.33
CA ARG A 176 -21.44 -2.68 -14.36
C ARG A 176 -20.74 -1.43 -13.79
N THR A 177 -21.43 -0.65 -12.95
CA THR A 177 -20.87 0.54 -12.30
C THR A 177 -19.69 0.19 -11.41
N GLN A 178 -19.75 -0.93 -10.70
CA GLN A 178 -18.64 -1.39 -9.86
C GLN A 178 -17.39 -1.71 -10.70
N ILE A 179 -17.55 -2.47 -11.79
CA ILE A 179 -16.44 -2.82 -12.69
C ILE A 179 -15.82 -1.56 -13.30
N ILE A 180 -16.66 -0.63 -13.78
CA ILE A 180 -16.20 0.65 -14.34
C ILE A 180 -15.46 1.47 -13.28
N ALA A 181 -15.97 1.53 -12.05
CA ALA A 181 -15.32 2.26 -10.97
C ALA A 181 -13.94 1.65 -10.63
N GLN A 182 -13.82 0.33 -10.56
CA GLN A 182 -12.58 -0.34 -10.17
C GLN A 182 -11.50 -0.25 -11.26
N ILE A 183 -11.86 -0.47 -12.53
CA ILE A 183 -10.93 -0.34 -13.66
C ILE A 183 -10.61 1.14 -13.91
N GLY A 184 -11.64 1.99 -13.92
CA GLY A 184 -11.50 3.44 -14.14
C GLY A 184 -10.63 4.11 -13.09
N ALA A 185 -10.80 3.76 -11.81
CA ALA A 185 -9.93 4.27 -10.73
C ALA A 185 -8.47 3.89 -10.95
N SER A 186 -8.20 2.63 -11.35
CA SER A 186 -6.84 2.17 -11.65
C SER A 186 -6.21 2.93 -12.82
N VAL A 187 -6.97 3.20 -13.88
CA VAL A 187 -6.50 3.97 -15.05
C VAL A 187 -6.25 5.43 -14.69
N ILE A 188 -7.16 6.07 -13.96
CA ILE A 188 -6.98 7.45 -13.50
C ILE A 188 -5.74 7.56 -12.62
N PHE A 189 -5.56 6.61 -11.69
CA PHE A 189 -4.37 6.57 -10.83
C PHE A 189 -3.08 6.36 -11.63
N ALA A 190 -3.09 5.53 -12.68
CA ALA A 190 -1.96 5.36 -13.58
C ALA A 190 -1.54 6.65 -14.29
N ILE A 191 -2.53 7.34 -14.88
CA ILE A 191 -2.30 8.61 -15.57
C ILE A 191 -1.76 9.65 -14.59
N PHE A 192 -2.39 9.77 -13.43
CA PHE A 192 -2.00 10.73 -12.40
C PHE A 192 -0.58 10.49 -11.89
N THR A 193 -0.25 9.24 -11.53
CA THR A 193 1.09 8.87 -11.06
C THR A 193 2.14 9.10 -12.14
N THR A 194 1.83 8.79 -13.41
CA THR A 194 2.73 9.06 -14.54
C THR A 194 3.02 10.56 -14.68
N ILE A 195 2.00 11.42 -14.52
CA ILE A 195 2.17 12.87 -14.57
C ILE A 195 3.02 13.37 -13.41
N ILE A 196 2.81 12.84 -12.20
CA ILE A 196 3.62 13.22 -11.01
C ILE A 196 5.08 12.83 -11.21
N ILE A 197 5.36 11.59 -11.63
CA ILE A 197 6.73 11.12 -11.92
C ILE A 197 7.36 11.96 -13.04
N PHE A 198 6.61 12.27 -14.09
CA PHE A 198 7.12 13.15 -15.15
C PHE A 198 7.49 14.53 -14.62
N ALA A 199 6.64 15.13 -13.77
CA ALA A 199 6.90 16.43 -13.18
C ALA A 199 8.13 16.42 -12.26
N GLU A 200 8.33 15.35 -11.49
CA GLU A 200 9.54 15.13 -10.69
C GLU A 200 10.80 15.04 -11.56
N TYR A 201 10.80 14.18 -12.58
CA TYR A 201 11.92 14.04 -13.50
C TYR A 201 12.23 15.35 -14.25
N PHE A 202 11.21 16.12 -14.61
CA PHE A 202 11.38 17.44 -15.23
C PHE A 202 11.92 18.48 -14.24
N GLY A 203 11.36 18.51 -13.03
CA GLY A 203 11.64 19.50 -12.01
C GLY A 203 12.98 19.31 -11.32
N GLU A 204 13.41 18.08 -11.08
CA GLU A 204 14.68 17.79 -10.39
C GLU A 204 15.81 17.51 -11.39
N GLY A 205 15.48 16.90 -12.53
CA GLY A 205 16.45 16.38 -13.47
C GLY A 205 16.59 14.85 -13.34
N PRO A 206 16.42 14.06 -14.42
CA PRO A 206 16.37 12.60 -14.34
C PRO A 206 17.60 11.95 -13.69
N SER A 207 18.79 12.47 -14.01
CA SER A 207 20.05 11.95 -13.50
C SER A 207 20.22 12.19 -12.00
N PHE A 208 19.66 13.30 -11.49
CA PHE A 208 19.69 13.61 -10.07
C PHE A 208 18.73 12.74 -9.27
N VAL A 209 17.50 12.56 -9.74
CA VAL A 209 16.52 11.63 -9.12
C VAL A 209 17.13 10.24 -8.96
N ASN A 210 17.67 9.69 -10.05
CA ASN A 210 18.29 8.36 -10.03
C ASN A 210 19.54 8.33 -9.12
N ALA A 211 20.34 9.39 -9.09
CA ALA A 211 21.54 9.48 -8.25
C ALA A 211 21.19 9.53 -6.76
N MET A 212 20.24 10.38 -6.37
CA MET A 212 19.75 10.48 -4.99
C MET A 212 19.20 9.13 -4.51
N ALA A 213 18.41 8.45 -5.34
CA ALA A 213 17.90 7.12 -5.03
C ALA A 213 19.04 6.09 -4.84
N ALA A 214 20.03 6.05 -5.74
CA ALA A 214 21.16 5.13 -5.63
C ALA A 214 22.03 5.39 -4.38
N LEU A 215 22.30 6.66 -4.06
CA LEU A 215 23.07 7.05 -2.88
C LEU A 215 22.32 6.70 -1.58
N TRP A 216 20.99 6.89 -1.56
CA TRP A 216 20.17 6.49 -0.42
C TRP A 216 20.15 4.97 -0.23
N ILE A 217 19.87 4.21 -1.29
CA ILE A 217 19.81 2.73 -1.24
C ILE A 217 21.15 2.13 -0.82
N SER A 218 22.26 2.69 -1.29
CA SER A 218 23.61 2.21 -0.93
C SER A 218 24.09 2.64 0.46
N GLY A 219 23.35 3.53 1.15
CA GLY A 219 23.78 4.11 2.42
C GLY A 219 25.06 4.95 2.29
N SER A 220 25.27 5.56 1.12
CA SER A 220 26.48 6.33 0.84
C SER A 220 26.59 7.56 1.74
N SER A 221 27.80 7.85 2.24
CA SER A 221 28.08 9.07 3.01
C SER A 221 27.92 10.35 2.18
N SER A 222 27.85 10.24 0.86
CA SER A 222 27.59 11.38 -0.04
C SER A 222 26.11 11.77 -0.11
N TYR A 223 25.21 11.02 0.54
CA TYR A 223 23.78 11.33 0.57
C TYR A 223 23.49 12.58 1.44
N PRO A 224 22.94 13.68 0.88
CA PRO A 224 22.92 14.99 1.55
C PRO A 224 21.55 15.36 2.14
N TYR A 225 20.67 14.39 2.39
CA TYR A 225 19.30 14.63 2.87
C TYR A 225 19.00 13.77 4.10
N ILE A 226 17.97 14.15 4.86
CA ILE A 226 17.72 13.58 6.20
C ILE A 226 17.06 12.20 6.17
N SER A 227 16.31 11.90 5.11
CA SER A 227 15.43 10.73 5.02
C SER A 227 15.51 10.11 3.62
N ILE A 228 14.43 9.51 3.12
CA ILE A 228 14.33 9.03 1.74
C ILE A 228 14.19 10.25 0.80
N PRO A 229 14.71 10.22 -0.45
CA PRO A 229 14.56 11.34 -1.37
C PRO A 229 13.17 11.37 -2.00
N LEU A 230 12.15 11.68 -1.20
CA LEU A 230 10.79 11.86 -1.70
C LEU A 230 10.64 13.23 -2.35
N ALA A 231 9.97 13.26 -3.50
CA ALA A 231 9.67 14.49 -4.22
C ALA A 231 8.89 15.53 -3.37
N SER A 232 8.13 15.08 -2.36
CA SER A 232 7.48 15.99 -1.38
C SER A 232 8.49 16.76 -0.53
N GLY A 233 9.51 16.10 0.00
CA GLY A 233 10.58 16.75 0.78
C GLY A 233 11.56 17.54 -0.10
N LEU A 234 11.85 17.06 -1.30
CA LEU A 234 12.70 17.79 -2.25
C LEU A 234 12.03 19.05 -2.83
N SER A 235 10.73 19.24 -2.58
CA SER A 235 9.97 20.39 -3.07
C SER A 235 10.50 21.76 -2.61
N MET A 236 11.25 21.82 -1.49
CA MET A 236 11.93 23.03 -1.02
C MET A 236 12.92 23.60 -2.05
N PHE A 237 13.40 22.78 -2.98
CA PHE A 237 14.30 23.20 -4.03
C PHE A 237 13.57 23.74 -5.26
N TRP A 238 12.28 23.41 -5.45
CA TRP A 238 11.44 24.04 -6.47
C TRP A 238 10.86 25.37 -6.00
N THR A 239 10.44 25.45 -4.75
CA THR A 239 9.79 26.64 -4.20
C THR A 239 10.29 26.93 -2.79
N GLN A 240 10.43 28.22 -2.47
CA GLN A 240 10.72 28.69 -1.11
C GLN A 240 9.44 29.11 -0.38
N ASN A 241 8.25 28.85 -0.94
CA ASN A 241 6.99 29.13 -0.27
C ASN A 241 6.73 28.09 0.83
N PRO A 242 6.79 28.47 2.12
CA PRO A 242 6.68 27.54 3.24
C PRO A 242 5.33 26.83 3.29
N LEU A 243 4.26 27.48 2.79
CA LEU A 243 2.93 26.88 2.75
C LEU A 243 2.85 25.74 1.73
N LEU A 244 3.46 25.90 0.55
CA LEU A 244 3.48 24.85 -0.47
C LEU A 244 4.28 23.64 0.02
N ILE A 245 5.45 23.87 0.60
CA ILE A 245 6.30 22.81 1.17
C ILE A 245 5.56 22.04 2.26
N ALA A 246 4.91 22.77 3.18
CA ALA A 246 4.11 22.14 4.23
C ALA A 246 2.94 21.34 3.64
N ILE A 247 2.22 21.87 2.66
CA ILE A 247 1.10 21.17 2.02
C ILE A 247 1.58 19.89 1.31
N PHE A 248 2.68 19.93 0.56
CA PHE A 248 3.20 18.77 -0.15
C PHE A 248 3.63 17.66 0.81
N ASN A 249 4.45 17.99 1.81
CA ASN A 249 4.87 17.04 2.84
C ASN A 249 3.69 16.50 3.66
N LEU A 250 2.79 17.36 4.14
CA LEU A 250 1.61 16.92 4.91
C LEU A 250 0.66 16.09 4.06
N SER A 251 0.55 16.35 2.76
CA SER A 251 -0.31 15.55 1.88
C SER A 251 0.16 14.11 1.75
N PHE A 252 1.48 13.88 1.75
CA PHE A 252 2.04 12.54 1.79
C PHE A 252 1.64 11.80 3.09
N GLY A 253 1.87 12.44 4.24
CA GLY A 253 1.49 11.89 5.55
C GLY A 253 -0.01 11.63 5.67
N MET A 254 -0.85 12.59 5.28
CA MET A 254 -2.31 12.42 5.31
C MET A 254 -2.79 11.29 4.39
N THR A 255 -2.10 11.03 3.27
CA THR A 255 -2.41 9.87 2.42
C THR A 255 -2.12 8.55 3.13
N VAL A 256 -1.04 8.47 3.91
CA VAL A 256 -0.75 7.31 4.78
C VAL A 256 -1.88 7.10 5.80
N GLU A 257 -2.38 8.16 6.44
CA GLU A 257 -3.45 8.02 7.41
C GLU A 257 -4.79 7.62 6.77
N VAL A 258 -5.11 8.17 5.60
CA VAL A 258 -6.32 7.77 4.85
C VAL A 258 -6.22 6.32 4.37
N MET A 259 -5.01 5.84 4.04
CA MET A 259 -4.77 4.43 3.76
C MET A 259 -5.09 3.55 4.98
N ASN A 260 -4.65 3.93 6.19
CA ASN A 260 -4.98 3.20 7.43
C ASN A 260 -6.49 3.05 7.61
N ILE A 261 -7.22 4.17 7.45
CA ILE A 261 -8.69 4.19 7.52
C ILE A 261 -9.30 3.24 6.48
N ALA A 262 -8.85 3.30 5.22
CA ALA A 262 -9.38 2.49 4.14
C ALA A 262 -9.13 0.97 4.34
N ILE A 263 -7.96 0.59 4.84
CA ILE A 263 -7.61 -0.80 5.14
C ILE A 263 -8.48 -1.33 6.29
N LEU A 264 -8.53 -0.61 7.42
CA LEU A 264 -9.32 -1.01 8.58
C LEU A 264 -10.82 -1.10 8.25
N PHE A 265 -11.31 -0.14 7.49
CA PHE A 265 -12.69 -0.14 6.98
C PHE A 265 -12.95 -1.41 6.15
N SER A 266 -12.15 -1.67 5.13
CA SER A 266 -12.41 -2.74 4.17
C SER A 266 -12.29 -4.13 4.80
N LEU A 267 -11.23 -4.36 5.59
CA LEU A 267 -10.90 -5.70 6.07
C LEU A 267 -11.63 -6.11 7.35
N SER A 268 -12.28 -5.17 8.04
CA SER A 268 -13.19 -5.52 9.14
C SER A 268 -14.32 -6.47 8.73
N ARG A 269 -14.70 -6.44 7.43
CA ARG A 269 -15.67 -7.37 6.83
C ARG A 269 -15.15 -8.80 6.77
N ASN A 270 -13.84 -8.99 6.57
CA ASN A 270 -13.25 -10.34 6.54
C ASN A 270 -13.35 -10.99 7.92
N ILE A 271 -12.96 -10.26 8.97
CA ILE A 271 -13.05 -10.75 10.35
C ILE A 271 -14.50 -11.04 10.73
N PHE A 272 -15.42 -10.15 10.37
CA PHE A 272 -16.85 -10.36 10.56
C PHE A 272 -17.32 -11.65 9.86
N ALA A 273 -16.95 -11.87 8.60
CA ALA A 273 -17.32 -13.06 7.84
C ALA A 273 -16.76 -14.35 8.47
N TRP A 274 -15.49 -14.35 8.88
CA TRP A 274 -14.89 -15.50 9.56
C TRP A 274 -15.56 -15.82 10.89
N SER A 275 -16.01 -14.79 11.59
CA SER A 275 -16.75 -14.93 12.85
C SER A 275 -18.17 -15.44 12.61
N PHE A 276 -18.81 -15.02 11.52
CA PHE A 276 -20.13 -15.50 11.10
C PHE A 276 -20.06 -16.98 10.69
N ASP A 277 -19.01 -17.37 9.98
CA ASP A 277 -18.67 -18.75 9.62
C ASP A 277 -18.19 -19.59 10.83
N ARG A 278 -18.15 -18.99 12.02
CA ARG A 278 -17.72 -19.60 13.29
C ARG A 278 -16.30 -20.16 13.28
N ILE A 279 -15.44 -19.65 12.39
CA ILE A 279 -14.00 -20.00 12.31
C ILE A 279 -13.24 -19.33 13.46
N ILE A 280 -13.61 -18.09 13.80
CA ILE A 280 -13.11 -17.36 14.97
C ILE A 280 -14.26 -17.10 15.97
N PRO A 281 -13.98 -16.61 17.21
CA PRO A 281 -15.01 -16.36 18.21
C PRO A 281 -16.15 -15.47 17.70
N THR A 282 -17.40 -15.84 18.00
CA THR A 282 -18.62 -15.17 17.51
C THR A 282 -18.76 -13.72 18.01
N THR A 283 -17.98 -13.32 19.01
CA THR A 283 -17.89 -11.95 19.52
C THR A 283 -17.47 -10.94 18.45
N PHE A 284 -16.76 -11.37 17.40
CA PHE A 284 -16.34 -10.49 16.31
C PHE A 284 -17.42 -10.27 15.23
N ALA A 285 -18.50 -11.06 15.26
CA ALA A 285 -19.69 -10.88 14.41
C ALA A 285 -20.72 -9.92 15.04
N SER A 286 -20.44 -9.31 16.20
CA SER A 286 -21.33 -8.32 16.78
C SER A 286 -21.17 -6.96 16.10
N LEU A 287 -22.27 -6.38 15.63
CA LEU A 287 -22.30 -5.00 15.14
C LEU A 287 -22.83 -4.06 16.23
N ASN A 288 -22.30 -2.84 16.28
CA ASN A 288 -22.87 -1.79 17.13
C ASN A 288 -24.32 -1.48 16.71
N SER A 289 -25.24 -1.40 17.67
CA SER A 289 -26.68 -1.21 17.39
C SER A 289 -26.99 0.14 16.71
N ARG A 290 -26.21 1.18 16.99
CA ARG A 290 -26.41 2.55 16.48
C ARG A 290 -25.70 2.77 15.15
N THR A 291 -24.42 2.43 15.08
CA THR A 291 -23.55 2.76 13.93
C THR A 291 -23.46 1.61 12.92
N ARG A 292 -23.91 0.41 13.30
CA ARG A 292 -23.80 -0.84 12.52
C ARG A 292 -22.37 -1.18 12.12
N THR A 293 -21.38 -0.72 12.90
CA THR A 293 -19.96 -0.97 12.66
C THR A 293 -19.47 -2.20 13.42
N PRO A 294 -18.52 -2.98 12.87
CA PRO A 294 -17.97 -4.17 13.51
C PRO A 294 -16.88 -3.81 14.53
N VAL A 295 -17.29 -3.22 15.66
CA VAL A 295 -16.37 -2.61 16.65
C VAL A 295 -15.29 -3.55 17.14
N ASN A 296 -15.66 -4.78 17.55
CA ASN A 296 -14.70 -5.75 18.07
C ASN A 296 -13.68 -6.18 17.03
N ALA A 297 -14.10 -6.32 15.76
CA ALA A 297 -13.21 -6.64 14.66
C ALA A 297 -12.22 -5.49 14.41
N THR A 298 -12.69 -4.24 14.40
CA THR A 298 -11.82 -3.07 14.24
C THR A 298 -10.82 -2.96 15.39
N ILE A 299 -11.23 -3.16 16.65
CA ILE A 299 -10.31 -3.15 17.80
C ILE A 299 -9.23 -4.22 17.63
N LEU A 300 -9.60 -5.45 17.28
CA LEU A 300 -8.62 -6.52 17.03
C LEU A 300 -7.60 -6.12 15.95
N MET A 301 -8.09 -5.56 14.84
CA MET A 301 -7.23 -5.11 13.74
C MET A 301 -6.29 -3.98 14.17
N THR A 302 -6.79 -3.00 14.92
CA THR A 302 -5.98 -1.91 15.46
C THR A 302 -4.87 -2.45 16.38
N VAL A 303 -5.17 -3.41 17.26
CA VAL A 303 -4.16 -4.05 18.12
C VAL A 303 -3.11 -4.80 17.30
N VAL A 304 -3.53 -5.56 16.28
CA VAL A 304 -2.60 -6.27 15.39
C VAL A 304 -1.71 -5.28 14.62
N ALA A 305 -2.29 -4.19 14.10
CA ALA A 305 -1.53 -3.14 13.41
C ALA A 305 -0.51 -2.44 14.34
N LEU A 306 -0.87 -2.19 15.61
CA LEU A 306 0.06 -1.65 16.61
C LEU A 306 1.21 -2.62 16.90
N ALA A 307 0.95 -3.92 16.97
CA ALA A 307 2.00 -4.93 17.12
C ALA A 307 2.96 -4.91 15.93
N PHE A 308 2.43 -4.80 14.69
CA PHE A 308 3.27 -4.64 13.51
C PHE A 308 4.06 -3.32 13.52
N ALA A 309 3.47 -2.21 13.97
CA ALA A 309 4.19 -0.94 14.11
C ALA A 309 5.35 -1.03 15.11
N TYR A 310 5.13 -1.71 16.25
CA TYR A 310 6.18 -1.94 17.23
C TYR A 310 7.34 -2.76 16.65
N ILE A 311 7.03 -3.87 15.97
CA ILE A 311 8.04 -4.71 15.31
C ILE A 311 8.79 -3.90 14.25
N ALA A 312 8.07 -3.16 13.42
CA ALA A 312 8.65 -2.34 12.34
C ALA A 312 9.67 -1.31 12.87
N ILE A 313 9.37 -0.67 14.00
CA ILE A 313 10.13 0.50 14.48
C ILE A 313 11.29 0.11 15.42
N PHE A 314 11.14 -0.94 16.24
CA PHE A 314 12.12 -1.29 17.27
C PHE A 314 12.95 -2.54 16.98
N GLN A 315 12.54 -3.38 16.03
CA GLN A 315 13.26 -4.62 15.69
C GLN A 315 13.98 -4.48 14.33
N SER A 316 14.37 -3.24 14.00
CA SER A 316 14.75 -2.75 12.66
C SER A 316 16.06 -3.35 12.10
N GLY A 317 16.01 -4.63 11.73
CA GLY A 317 16.74 -5.21 10.59
C GLY A 317 15.78 -5.72 9.50
N THR A 318 14.46 -5.62 9.73
CA THR A 318 13.40 -6.28 8.97
C THR A 318 12.54 -5.32 8.15
N LEU A 319 12.70 -4.00 8.22
CA LEU A 319 11.74 -3.05 7.64
C LEU A 319 11.68 -3.08 6.10
N ALA A 320 12.83 -3.06 5.41
CA ALA A 320 12.90 -3.28 3.95
C ALA A 320 12.37 -4.68 3.56
N ALA A 321 12.50 -5.62 4.48
CA ALA A 321 12.00 -6.96 4.34
C ALA A 321 10.46 -6.98 4.49
N VAL A 322 9.85 -6.38 5.53
CA VAL A 322 8.38 -6.27 5.73
C VAL A 322 7.66 -5.65 4.53
N PHE A 323 8.23 -4.59 3.94
CA PHE A 323 7.70 -3.99 2.70
C PHE A 323 7.73 -4.94 1.50
N SER A 324 8.84 -5.64 1.33
CA SER A 324 9.01 -6.63 0.28
C SER A 324 8.13 -7.87 0.49
N TYR A 325 7.82 -8.21 1.75
CA TYR A 325 6.94 -9.34 2.12
C TYR A 325 5.50 -9.09 1.72
N GLY A 326 4.99 -7.87 1.95
CA GLY A 326 3.57 -7.61 1.80
C GLY A 326 3.09 -7.75 0.35
N THR A 327 3.91 -7.30 -0.58
CA THR A 327 3.54 -7.26 -2.01
C THR A 327 3.69 -8.61 -2.64
N ALA A 328 4.84 -9.25 -2.44
CA ALA A 328 5.03 -10.65 -2.86
C ALA A 328 3.98 -11.56 -2.20
N GLY A 329 3.62 -11.33 -0.94
CA GLY A 329 2.62 -12.13 -0.25
C GLY A 329 1.19 -11.90 -0.76
N ILE A 330 0.80 -10.66 -1.08
CA ILE A 330 -0.47 -10.39 -1.77
C ILE A 330 -0.48 -11.08 -3.14
N PHE A 331 0.54 -10.89 -3.97
CA PHE A 331 0.57 -11.51 -5.29
C PHE A 331 0.67 -13.05 -5.23
N LEU A 332 1.33 -13.60 -4.21
CA LEU A 332 1.31 -15.05 -3.94
C LEU A 332 -0.10 -15.52 -3.57
N ALA A 333 -0.85 -14.75 -2.76
CA ALA A 333 -2.27 -15.04 -2.52
C ALA A 333 -3.09 -14.96 -3.81
N PHE A 334 -2.79 -14.01 -4.70
CA PHE A 334 -3.43 -13.89 -6.02
C PHE A 334 -3.08 -15.03 -6.98
N VAL A 335 -1.96 -15.73 -6.82
CA VAL A 335 -1.71 -16.99 -7.55
C VAL A 335 -2.84 -18.00 -7.28
N PHE A 336 -3.22 -18.18 -6.01
CA PHE A 336 -4.33 -19.07 -5.65
C PHE A 336 -5.69 -18.57 -6.15
N VAL A 337 -5.94 -17.26 -6.06
CA VAL A 337 -7.16 -16.64 -6.61
C VAL A 337 -7.26 -16.85 -8.12
N SER A 338 -6.14 -16.67 -8.83
CA SER A 338 -6.05 -16.84 -10.28
C SER A 338 -6.32 -18.28 -10.70
N ILE A 339 -5.72 -19.26 -10.02
CA ILE A 339 -5.98 -20.69 -10.25
C ILE A 339 -7.45 -21.01 -10.00
N ALA A 340 -8.04 -20.47 -8.94
CA ALA A 340 -9.46 -20.65 -8.65
C ALA A 340 -10.34 -20.05 -9.77
N ALA A 341 -10.01 -18.86 -10.29
CA ALA A 341 -10.71 -18.23 -11.40
C ALA A 341 -10.62 -19.04 -12.71
N ILE A 342 -9.44 -19.61 -13.01
CA ILE A 342 -9.23 -20.49 -14.17
C ILE A 342 -10.10 -21.74 -14.06
N ALA A 343 -10.13 -22.38 -12.90
CA ALA A 343 -10.85 -23.64 -12.69
C ALA A 343 -12.36 -23.45 -12.46
N TYR A 344 -12.81 -22.26 -12.05
CA TYR A 344 -14.19 -22.01 -11.59
C TYR A 344 -15.28 -22.42 -12.60
N PRO A 345 -15.22 -22.00 -13.88
CA PRO A 345 -16.26 -22.35 -14.86
C PRO A 345 -16.38 -23.86 -15.11
N TYR A 346 -15.28 -24.60 -14.92
CA TYR A 346 -15.20 -26.03 -15.22
C TYR A 346 -15.51 -26.91 -14.01
N ARG A 347 -15.10 -26.50 -12.81
CA ARG A 347 -15.25 -27.28 -11.57
C ARG A 347 -16.54 -26.98 -10.83
N ARG A 348 -17.11 -25.78 -10.99
CA ARG A 348 -18.36 -25.32 -10.37
C ARG A 348 -19.36 -24.88 -11.44
N ARG A 349 -19.49 -25.67 -12.49
CA ARG A 349 -20.34 -25.38 -13.64
C ARG A 349 -21.80 -25.08 -13.25
N GLU A 350 -22.36 -25.85 -12.32
CA GLU A 350 -23.71 -25.63 -11.81
C GLU A 350 -23.91 -24.21 -11.27
N ILE A 351 -22.94 -23.69 -10.51
CA ILE A 351 -22.99 -22.32 -9.97
C ILE A 351 -22.72 -21.32 -11.10
N PHE A 352 -21.70 -21.57 -11.93
CA PHE A 352 -21.33 -20.70 -13.04
C PHE A 352 -22.48 -20.51 -14.03
N ASP A 353 -23.28 -21.53 -14.30
CA ASP A 353 -24.38 -21.43 -15.27
C ASP A 353 -25.53 -20.56 -14.73
N THR A 354 -25.67 -20.41 -13.40
CA THR A 354 -26.67 -19.54 -12.75
C THR A 354 -26.31 -18.06 -12.71
N ILE A 355 -25.04 -17.67 -12.95
CA ILE A 355 -24.62 -16.27 -12.85
C ILE A 355 -25.12 -15.44 -14.04
N ASP A 356 -25.06 -14.11 -13.89
CA ASP A 356 -25.44 -13.13 -14.90
C ASP A 356 -24.80 -13.41 -16.28
N PRO A 357 -25.54 -13.31 -17.40
CA PRO A 357 -25.00 -13.52 -18.76
C PRO A 357 -23.75 -12.70 -19.08
N THR A 358 -23.62 -11.49 -18.54
CA THR A 358 -22.47 -10.61 -18.74
C THR A 358 -21.20 -11.18 -18.11
N ALA A 359 -21.31 -11.92 -17.01
CA ALA A 359 -20.18 -12.60 -16.37
C ALA A 359 -19.84 -13.94 -17.06
N LYS A 360 -20.70 -14.43 -17.95
CA LYS A 360 -20.53 -15.65 -18.74
C LYS A 360 -19.97 -15.41 -20.14
N THR A 361 -19.55 -14.18 -20.47
CA THR A 361 -18.95 -13.86 -21.78
C THR A 361 -17.82 -14.84 -22.11
N LYS A 362 -17.77 -15.28 -23.36
CA LYS A 362 -16.73 -16.20 -23.86
C LYS A 362 -15.95 -15.51 -24.99
N ILE A 363 -14.64 -15.72 -25.03
CA ILE A 363 -13.78 -15.31 -26.14
C ILE A 363 -13.20 -16.59 -26.74
N GLY A 364 -13.48 -16.86 -28.02
CA GLY A 364 -13.01 -18.08 -28.69
C GLY A 364 -13.47 -19.38 -28.02
N GLY A 365 -14.67 -19.41 -27.41
CA GLY A 365 -15.20 -20.57 -26.69
C GLY A 365 -14.71 -20.74 -25.24
N VAL A 366 -13.71 -19.95 -24.82
CA VAL A 366 -13.19 -19.95 -23.44
C VAL A 366 -13.91 -18.90 -22.59
N PRO A 367 -14.40 -19.22 -21.37
CA PRO A 367 -14.96 -18.24 -20.46
C PRO A 367 -13.99 -17.10 -20.17
N PHE A 368 -14.47 -15.86 -20.24
CA PHE A 368 -13.65 -14.67 -20.08
C PHE A 368 -12.93 -14.61 -18.72
N ILE A 369 -13.58 -15.10 -17.65
CA ILE A 369 -12.96 -15.23 -16.32
C ILE A 369 -11.73 -16.16 -16.32
N THR A 370 -11.69 -17.18 -17.17
CA THR A 370 -10.52 -18.04 -17.33
C THR A 370 -9.37 -17.28 -17.97
N VAL A 371 -9.63 -16.46 -18.99
CA VAL A 371 -8.61 -15.60 -19.63
C VAL A 371 -8.05 -14.60 -18.62
N LEU A 372 -8.91 -13.91 -17.86
CA LEU A 372 -8.49 -13.00 -16.80
C LEU A 372 -7.69 -13.72 -15.70
N GLY A 373 -8.08 -14.94 -15.34
CA GLY A 373 -7.34 -15.77 -14.39
C GLY A 373 -5.94 -16.13 -14.89
N VAL A 374 -5.77 -16.48 -16.17
CA VAL A 374 -4.45 -16.76 -16.76
C VAL A 374 -3.58 -15.50 -16.77
N LEU A 375 -4.13 -14.36 -17.19
CA LEU A 375 -3.38 -13.09 -17.19
C LEU A 375 -2.97 -12.67 -15.77
N SER A 376 -3.88 -12.77 -14.81
CA SER A 376 -3.61 -12.47 -13.40
C SER A 376 -2.56 -13.43 -12.81
N LEU A 377 -2.58 -14.70 -13.19
CA LEU A 377 -1.56 -15.68 -12.79
C LEU A 377 -0.18 -15.28 -13.31
N ILE A 378 -0.07 -14.91 -14.59
CA ILE A 378 1.20 -14.47 -15.20
C ILE A 378 1.75 -13.25 -14.48
N VAL A 379 0.93 -12.19 -14.30
CA VAL A 379 1.34 -10.96 -13.60
C VAL A 379 1.76 -11.26 -12.16
N SER A 380 1.01 -12.12 -11.46
CA SER A 380 1.33 -12.49 -10.08
C SER A 380 2.65 -13.23 -9.98
N LEU A 381 2.92 -14.19 -10.87
CA LEU A 381 4.18 -14.94 -10.88
C LEU A 381 5.37 -14.05 -11.24
N ILE A 382 5.24 -13.15 -12.23
CA ILE A 382 6.28 -12.19 -12.59
C ILE A 382 6.58 -11.26 -11.40
N THR A 383 5.54 -10.77 -10.72
CA THR A 383 5.69 -9.85 -9.59
C THR A 383 6.35 -10.53 -8.41
N VAL A 384 5.91 -11.75 -8.06
CA VAL A 384 6.56 -12.55 -7.01
C VAL A 384 8.02 -12.80 -7.37
N TYR A 385 8.31 -13.22 -8.61
CA TYR A 385 9.68 -13.45 -9.07
C TYR A 385 10.55 -12.18 -8.97
N ALA A 386 10.04 -11.03 -9.43
CA ALA A 386 10.78 -9.77 -9.41
C ALA A 386 11.10 -9.29 -7.98
N ILE A 387 10.16 -9.45 -7.05
CA ILE A 387 10.32 -8.99 -5.68
C ILE A 387 11.24 -9.91 -4.87
N VAL A 388 11.23 -11.22 -5.12
CA VAL A 388 12.12 -12.14 -4.39
C VAL A 388 13.58 -12.09 -4.86
N LEU A 389 13.89 -11.33 -5.91
CA LEU A 389 15.26 -11.05 -6.30
C LEU A 389 15.95 -10.19 -5.22
N PRO A 390 17.19 -10.55 -4.79
CA PRO A 390 17.88 -9.87 -3.69
C PRO A 390 18.03 -8.36 -3.85
N SER A 391 18.07 -7.86 -5.09
CA SER A 391 18.21 -6.44 -5.42
C SER A 391 16.96 -5.59 -5.14
N ILE A 392 15.80 -6.21 -4.82
CA ILE A 392 14.57 -5.52 -4.38
C ILE A 392 14.19 -6.00 -2.98
N GLY A 393 14.04 -7.31 -2.80
CA GLY A 393 13.28 -7.85 -1.68
C GLY A 393 14.03 -7.93 -0.36
N GLY A 394 15.34 -7.66 -0.40
CA GLY A 394 16.27 -8.17 0.60
C GLY A 394 16.45 -9.69 0.46
N PRO A 395 16.95 -10.38 1.50
CA PRO A 395 17.25 -11.80 1.42
C PRO A 395 15.99 -12.65 1.15
N PHE A 396 16.00 -13.41 0.05
CA PHE A 396 14.93 -14.32 -0.38
C PHE A 396 14.33 -15.17 0.76
N VAL A 397 15.21 -15.72 1.60
CA VAL A 397 14.85 -16.61 2.71
C VAL A 397 13.99 -15.86 3.73
N THR A 398 14.43 -14.68 4.14
CA THR A 398 13.72 -13.82 5.09
C THR A 398 12.37 -13.38 4.49
N VAL A 399 12.31 -13.13 3.16
CA VAL A 399 11.06 -12.78 2.45
C VAL A 399 9.97 -13.82 2.52
N LEU A 400 10.29 -15.04 2.12
CA LEU A 400 9.28 -16.07 2.04
C LEU A 400 9.02 -16.73 3.39
N PHE A 401 10.06 -17.07 4.14
CA PHE A 401 9.94 -17.96 5.29
C PHE A 401 9.65 -17.25 6.61
N GLU A 402 10.03 -15.97 6.76
CA GLU A 402 9.74 -15.20 7.97
C GLU A 402 8.53 -14.29 7.79
N GLY A 403 8.32 -13.75 6.59
CA GLY A 403 7.20 -12.86 6.27
C GLY A 403 5.93 -13.56 5.82
N ILE A 404 5.99 -14.26 4.69
CA ILE A 404 4.78 -14.66 3.94
C ILE A 404 4.25 -16.02 4.40
N ILE A 405 5.08 -17.06 4.38
CA ILE A 405 4.70 -18.44 4.70
C ILE A 405 4.08 -18.56 6.10
N PRO A 406 4.58 -17.88 7.16
CA PRO A 406 3.97 -17.94 8.47
C PRO A 406 2.49 -17.50 8.46
N THR A 407 2.10 -16.52 7.65
CA THR A 407 0.69 -16.10 7.56
C THR A 407 -0.21 -17.21 7.01
N PHE A 408 0.24 -17.95 5.99
CA PHE A 408 -0.47 -19.10 5.44
C PHE A 408 -0.54 -20.23 6.45
N ILE A 409 0.55 -20.51 7.16
CA ILE A 409 0.60 -21.54 8.20
C ILE A 409 -0.36 -21.20 9.34
N ILE A 410 -0.33 -19.97 9.86
CA ILE A 410 -1.21 -19.51 10.93
C ILE A 410 -2.67 -19.61 10.48
N GLY A 411 -3.01 -19.14 9.28
CA GLY A 411 -4.36 -19.29 8.73
C GLY A 411 -4.80 -20.75 8.62
N GLY A 412 -3.91 -21.63 8.17
CA GLY A 412 -4.15 -23.07 8.12
C GLY A 412 -4.38 -23.71 9.50
N ILE A 413 -3.61 -23.30 10.50
CA ILE A 413 -3.74 -23.75 11.89
C ILE A 413 -5.08 -23.28 12.47
N VAL A 414 -5.42 -22.00 12.33
CA VAL A 414 -6.68 -21.44 12.86
C VAL A 414 -7.87 -22.17 12.24
N TYR A 415 -7.87 -22.39 10.92
CA TYR A 415 -8.92 -23.16 10.25
C TYR A 415 -8.99 -24.61 10.75
N SER A 416 -7.84 -25.27 10.90
CA SER A 416 -7.77 -26.67 11.37
C SER A 416 -8.33 -26.82 12.78
N ILE A 417 -7.96 -25.90 13.68
CA ILE A 417 -8.48 -25.87 15.05
C ILE A 417 -10.00 -25.68 15.04
N ALA A 418 -10.49 -24.69 14.28
CA ALA A 418 -11.92 -24.44 14.16
C ALA A 418 -12.66 -25.65 13.59
N PHE A 419 -12.11 -26.31 12.57
CA PHE A 419 -12.69 -27.50 11.97
C PHE A 419 -12.83 -28.65 12.98
N VAL A 420 -11.80 -28.90 13.79
CA VAL A 420 -11.84 -29.96 14.82
C VAL A 420 -12.86 -29.63 15.90
N ILE A 421 -12.91 -28.39 16.39
CA ILE A 421 -13.86 -27.96 17.43
C ILE A 421 -15.30 -28.05 16.91
N ARG A 422 -15.60 -27.47 15.74
CA ARG A 422 -16.96 -27.42 15.19
C ARG A 422 -17.50 -28.79 14.79
N ARG A 423 -16.62 -29.70 14.33
CA ARG A 423 -17.00 -31.09 14.08
C ARG A 423 -17.43 -31.80 15.37
N ARG A 424 -16.82 -31.50 16.52
CA ARG A 424 -17.25 -32.03 17.83
C ARG A 424 -18.60 -31.45 18.28
N GLU A 425 -18.94 -30.26 17.81
CA GLU A 425 -20.23 -29.59 18.06
C GLU A 425 -21.32 -29.93 17.02
N ASN A 426 -21.07 -30.90 16.13
CA ASN A 426 -21.97 -31.29 15.03
C ASN A 426 -22.29 -30.15 14.03
N ILE A 427 -21.38 -29.18 13.88
CA ILE A 427 -21.49 -28.11 12.88
C ILE A 427 -20.59 -28.45 11.69
N ASP A 428 -21.16 -28.69 10.51
CA ASP A 428 -20.39 -28.93 9.29
C ASP A 428 -20.04 -27.63 8.57
N LEU A 429 -18.80 -27.17 8.76
CA LEU A 429 -18.26 -25.99 8.07
C LEU A 429 -18.22 -26.14 6.54
N ASN A 430 -18.26 -27.38 6.00
CA ASN A 430 -18.26 -27.60 4.56
C ASN A 430 -19.61 -27.28 3.91
N LEU A 431 -20.71 -27.25 4.69
CA LEU A 431 -22.03 -26.87 4.19
C LEU A 431 -22.12 -25.35 3.97
N ILE A 432 -21.47 -24.56 4.83
CA ILE A 432 -21.43 -23.09 4.73
C ILE A 432 -20.81 -22.64 3.39
N ALA A 433 -19.78 -23.36 2.91
CA ALA A 433 -19.10 -23.04 1.65
C ALA A 433 -19.83 -23.49 0.37
N LYS A 434 -21.00 -24.16 0.48
CA LYS A 434 -21.74 -24.70 -0.69
C LYS A 434 -22.81 -23.76 -1.23
N THR A 435 -23.20 -22.72 -0.50
CA THR A 435 -24.27 -21.80 -0.91
C THR A 435 -23.72 -20.38 -1.02
N ILE A 436 -23.86 -19.77 -2.21
CA ILE A 436 -23.77 -18.31 -2.33
C ILE A 436 -25.09 -17.76 -1.80
N PRO A 437 -25.10 -16.80 -0.84
CA PRO A 437 -26.34 -16.17 -0.40
C PRO A 437 -27.08 -15.58 -1.62
N PRO A 438 -28.42 -15.74 -1.72
CA PRO A 438 -29.16 -15.03 -2.75
C PRO A 438 -28.99 -13.53 -2.53
N GLU A 439 -28.53 -12.82 -3.56
CA GLU A 439 -28.49 -11.34 -3.60
C GLU A 439 -29.89 -10.74 -3.74
#